data_AF-A0A822FDW4-F1
#
_entry.id   AF-A0A822FDW4-F1
#
_cell.length_a   1.000
_cell.length_b   1.000
_cell.length_c   1.000
_cell.angle_alpha   90.00
_cell.angle_beta   90.00
_cell.angle_gamma   90.00
#
_symmetry.space_group_name_H-M   'P 1'
#
loop_
_entity.id
_entity.type
_entity.pdbx_description
1 polymer ?
#
loop_
_entity_poly.entity_id
_entity_poly.type
_entity_poly.pdbx_seq_one_letter_code
_entity_poly.pdbx_strand_id
1 'polypeptide(L)' 'LPTVRALTSIVESPLHLDLQIVLVETVPILASYLRQNHRTLKMNTLSCLRSMIKLYSKHFNKTILKTILVELPSLINEND' A
#
# COMPACT_ATOMS: atom_id res chain seq x y z
N LEU A 1 11.98 -5.53 0.02
CA LEU A 1 12.32 -4.25 0.68
C LEU A 1 12.57 -3.10 -0.32
N PRO A 2 13.54 -3.20 -1.25
CA PRO A 2 13.81 -2.11 -2.21
C PRO A 2 12.66 -1.86 -3.19
N THR A 3 11.91 -2.90 -3.57
CA THR A 3 10.81 -2.80 -4.54
C THR A 3 9.64 -1.93 -4.08
N VAL A 4 9.22 -2.06 -2.81
CA VAL A 4 8.14 -1.22 -2.24
C VAL A 4 8.58 0.25 -2.15
N ARG A 5 9.85 0.50 -1.83
CA ARG A 5 10.40 1.85 -1.81
C ARG A 5 10.52 2.46 -3.20
N ALA A 6 11.00 1.70 -4.18
CA ALA A 6 11.05 2.15 -5.57
C ALA A 6 9.64 2.49 -6.08
N LEU A 7 8.65 1.66 -5.74
CA LEU A 7 7.25 1.92 -6.05
C LEU A 7 6.74 3.21 -5.38
N THR A 8 7.05 3.42 -4.09
CA THR A 8 6.73 4.68 -3.41
C THR A 8 7.36 5.88 -4.11
N SER A 9 8.63 5.80 -4.52
CA SER A 9 9.31 6.88 -5.25
C SER A 9 8.69 7.15 -6.63
N ILE A 10 8.19 6.12 -7.31
CA ILE A 10 7.45 6.28 -8.58
C ILE A 10 6.09 6.94 -8.34
N VAL A 11 5.39 6.54 -7.27
CA VAL A 11 4.09 7.10 -6.87
C VAL A 11 4.23 8.57 -6.46
N GLU A 12 5.27 8.90 -5.68
CA GLU A 12 5.59 10.26 -5.21
C GLU A 12 6.28 11.11 -6.28
N SER A 13 6.59 10.54 -7.45
CA SER A 13 7.23 11.25 -8.53
C SER A 13 6.33 12.38 -9.05
N PRO A 14 6.91 13.56 -9.37
CA PRO A 14 6.17 14.70 -9.93
C PRO A 14 5.66 14.44 -11.36
N LEU A 15 5.88 13.25 -11.93
CA LEU A 15 5.49 12.93 -13.29
C LEU A 15 4.01 12.57 -13.47
N HIS A 16 3.21 12.50 -12.39
CA HIS A 16 1.76 12.21 -12.41
C HIS A 16 1.38 11.11 -13.43
N LEU A 17 2.15 10.00 -13.44
CA LEU A 17 1.86 8.87 -14.30
C LEU A 17 0.53 8.25 -13.88
N ASP A 18 -0.30 7.88 -14.85
CA ASP A 18 -1.55 7.20 -14.56
C ASP A 18 -1.26 5.74 -14.18
N LEU A 19 -0.99 5.53 -12.89
CA LEU A 19 -0.65 4.22 -12.33
C LEU A 19 -1.89 3.37 -12.01
N GLN A 20 -3.08 3.74 -12.50
CA GLN A 20 -4.33 3.08 -12.16
C GLN A 20 -4.30 1.56 -12.37
N ILE A 21 -3.78 1.10 -13.52
CA ILE A 21 -3.69 -0.34 -13.85
C ILE A 21 -2.76 -1.05 -12.87
N VAL A 22 -1.62 -0.44 -12.57
CA VAL A 22 -0.63 -0.98 -11.63
C VAL A 22 -1.21 -0.99 -10.21
N LEU A 23 -1.96 0.02 -9.79
CA LEU A 23 -2.58 0.09 -8.46
C LEU A 23 -3.55 -1.06 -8.21
N VAL A 24 -4.36 -1.44 -9.20
CA VAL A 24 -5.34 -2.53 -9.05
C VAL A 24 -4.65 -3.86 -8.77
N GLU A 25 -3.51 -4.14 -9.41
CA GLU A 25 -2.76 -5.39 -9.18
C GLU A 25 -1.84 -5.31 -7.97
N THR A 26 -1.25 -4.14 -7.71
CA THR A 26 -0.20 -4.00 -6.69
C THR A 26 -0.79 -3.87 -5.29
N VAL A 27 -1.97 -3.25 -5.12
CA VAL A 27 -2.59 -3.09 -3.80
C VAL A 27 -2.93 -4.43 -3.13
N PRO A 28 -3.51 -5.44 -3.81
CA PRO A 28 -3.68 -6.78 -3.23
C PRO A 28 -2.36 -7.43 -2.81
N ILE A 29 -1.29 -7.25 -3.59
CA ILE A 29 0.05 -7.76 -3.26
C ILE A 29 0.59 -7.06 -2.02
N LEU A 30 0.49 -5.73 -1.95
CA LEU A 30 0.85 -4.95 -0.77
C LEU A 30 0.02 -5.37 0.45
N ALA A 31 -1.28 -5.59 0.31
CA ALA A 31 -2.12 -6.10 1.39
C ALA A 31 -1.66 -7.49 1.88
N SER A 32 -1.21 -8.37 0.98
CA SER A 32 -0.61 -9.66 1.38
C SER A 32 0.68 -9.51 2.19
N TYR A 33 1.46 -8.44 1.97
CA TYR A 33 2.65 -8.14 2.76
C TYR A 33 2.33 -7.66 4.17
N LEU A 34 1.14 -7.11 4.41
CA LEU A 34 0.67 -6.75 5.75
C LEU A 34 0.44 -7.98 6.62
N ARG A 35 0.11 -9.13 6.02
CA ARG A 35 -0.05 -10.43 6.71
C ARG A 35 1.29 -11.07 7.10
N GLN A 36 2.41 -10.59 6.56
CA GLN A 36 3.72 -11.17 6.87
C GLN A 36 4.25 -10.66 8.21
N ASN A 37 4.89 -11.53 8.99
CA ASN A 37 5.39 -11.22 10.33
C ASN A 37 6.73 -10.46 10.32
N HIS A 38 6.90 -9.50 9.39
CA HIS A 38 8.13 -8.74 9.19
C HIS A 38 7.85 -7.24 9.33
N ARG A 39 8.13 -6.69 10.53
CA ARG A 39 7.84 -5.29 10.92
C ARG A 39 8.28 -4.26 9.88
N THR A 40 9.50 -4.39 9.37
CA THR A 40 10.04 -3.49 8.36
C THR A 40 9.28 -3.56 7.04
N LEU A 41 8.79 -4.75 6.65
CA LEU A 41 7.98 -4.90 5.43
C LEU A 41 6.60 -4.28 5.62
N LYS A 42 5.94 -4.51 6.76
CA LYS A 42 4.65 -3.90 7.10
C LYS A 42 4.72 -2.37 7.06
N MET A 43 5.72 -1.78 7.72
CA MET A 43 5.90 -0.33 7.78
C MET A 43 6.17 0.29 6.40
N ASN A 44 7.03 -0.33 5.58
CA ASN A 44 7.25 0.17 4.22
C ASN A 44 6.00 0.04 3.35
N THR A 45 5.24 -1.05 3.51
CA THR A 45 3.99 -1.30 2.79
C THR A 45 2.91 -0.27 3.15
N LEU A 46 2.72 0.01 4.45
CA LEU A 46 1.82 1.05 4.93
C LEU A 46 2.22 2.43 4.41
N SER A 47 3.52 2.75 4.44
CA SER A 47 4.02 4.02 3.91
C SER A 47 3.73 4.18 2.41
N CYS A 48 3.92 3.11 1.63
CA CYS A 48 3.61 3.07 0.21
C CYS A 48 2.11 3.25 -0.06
N LEU A 49 1.26 2.46 0.61
CA LEU A 49 -0.20 2.54 0.50
C LEU A 49 -0.71 3.93 0.89
N ARG A 50 -0.13 4.55 1.93
CA ARG A 50 -0.49 5.91 2.33
C ARG A 50 -0.18 6.93 1.23
N SER A 51 1.01 6.88 0.64
CA SER A 51 1.38 7.80 -0.45
C SER A 51 0.51 7.58 -1.69
N MET A 52 0.20 6.32 -2.01
CA MET A 52 -0.72 5.96 -3.11
C MET A 52 -2.12 6.51 -2.88
N ILE A 53 -2.70 6.32 -1.69
CA ILE A 53 -4.04 6.83 -1.37
C ILE A 53 -4.04 8.37 -1.41
N LYS A 54 -2.98 9.02 -0.93
CA LYS A 54 -2.89 10.48 -0.90
C LYS A 54 -2.85 11.10 -2.31
N LEU A 55 -2.11 10.48 -3.23
CA LEU A 55 -1.89 11.02 -4.58
C LEU A 55 -2.94 10.53 -5.60
N TYR A 56 -3.41 9.30 -5.44
CA TYR A 56 -4.31 8.62 -6.38
C TYR A 56 -5.68 8.30 -5.77
N SER A 57 -6.13 9.05 -4.74
CA SER A 57 -7.41 8.83 -4.04
C SER A 57 -8.62 8.61 -4.96
N LYS A 58 -8.65 9.29 -6.12
CA LYS A 58 -9.70 9.18 -7.14
C LYS A 58 -9.79 7.79 -7.80
N HIS A 59 -8.70 7.02 -7.77
CA HIS A 59 -8.61 5.70 -8.39
C HIS A 59 -8.80 4.56 -7.39
N PHE A 60 -8.96 4.87 -6.10
CA PHE A 60 -9.22 3.86 -5.07
C PHE A 60 -10.71 3.51 -5.00
N ASN A 61 -11.04 2.29 -5.45
CA ASN A 61 -12.38 1.74 -5.32
C ASN A 61 -12.66 1.28 -3.88
N LYS A 62 -13.93 1.33 -3.46
CA LYS A 62 -14.38 0.87 -2.12
C LYS A 62 -13.90 -0.55 -1.78
N THR A 63 -13.88 -1.44 -2.76
CA THR A 63 -13.40 -2.83 -2.58
C THR A 63 -11.94 -2.89 -2.15
N ILE A 64 -11.08 -2.13 -2.82
CA ILE A 64 -9.64 -2.06 -2.55
C ILE A 64 -9.39 -1.49 -1.15
N LEU A 65 -10.09 -0.40 -0.80
CA LEU A 65 -10.03 0.19 0.54
C LEU A 65 -10.48 -0.80 1.62
N LYS A 66 -11.52 -1.58 1.35
CA LYS A 66 -12.05 -2.58 2.28
C LYS A 66 -11.02 -3.70 2.53
N THR A 67 -10.31 -4.14 1.50
CA THR A 67 -9.21 -5.11 1.64
C THR A 67 -8.12 -4.57 2.55
N ILE A 68 -7.68 -3.32 2.38
CA ILE A 68 -6.67 -2.70 3.26
C ILE A 68 -7.21 -2.59 4.70
N LEU A 69 -8.45 -2.12 4.86
CA LEU A 69 -9.10 -1.93 6.16
C LEU A 69 -9.25 -3.23 6.96
N VAL A 70 -9.43 -4.38 6.30
CA VAL A 70 -9.51 -5.69 6.97
C VAL A 70 -8.15 -6.12 7.53
N GLU A 71 -7.03 -5.70 6.92
CA GLU A 71 -5.68 -6.03 7.36
C GLU A 71 -5.14 -5.05 8.43
N LEU A 72 -5.74 -3.86 8.59
CA LEU A 72 -5.33 -2.86 9.59
C LEU A 72 -5.51 -3.34 11.06
N PRO A 73 -6.62 -3.99 11.46
CA PRO A 73 -6.80 -4.49 12.82
C PRO A 73 -5.71 -5.50 13.24
N SER A 74 -5.29 -6.37 12.32
CA SER A 74 -4.20 -7.32 12.57
C SER A 74 -2.82 -6.67 12.72
N LEU A 75 -2.67 -5.41 12.28
CA LEU A 75 -1.46 -4.62 12.48
C LEU A 75 -1.50 -3.81 13.78
N ILE A 76 -2.70 -3.47 14.27
CA ILE A 76 -2.89 -2.77 15.56
C ILE A 76 -2.74 -3.75 16.73
N ASN A 77 -3.06 -5.03 16.50
CA ASN A 77 -2.89 -6.10 17.49
C ASN A 77 -1.45 -6.66 17.55
N GLU A 78 -0.47 -5.80 17.28
CA GLU A 78 0.89 -6.05 17.72
C GLU A 78 0.86 -5.99 19.26
N ASN A 79 0.71 -7.17 19.89
CA ASN A 79 1.27 -7.40 21.22
C ASN A 79 2.77 -7.11 21.13
N ASP A 80 3.12 -5.84 21.26
CA ASP A 80 4.32 -5.38 21.97
C ASP A 80 3.92 -5.30 23.45
#